data_AF-A0A1G0KS27-F1
#
_entry.id   AF-A0A1G0KS27-F1
#
_cell.length_a   1.000
_cell.length_b   1.000
_cell.length_c   1.000
_cell.angle_alpha   90.00
_cell.angle_beta   90.00
_cell.angle_gamma   90.00
#
_symmetry.space_group_name_H-M   'P 1'
#
loop_
_entity.id
_entity.type
_entity.pdbx_description
1 polymer ?
#
loop_
_entity_poly.entity_id
_entity_poly.type
_entity_poly.pdbx_seq_one_letter_code
_entity_poly.pdbx_strand_id
1 'polypeptide(L)'
;MPDISATQIRFTDGQAKVFEAMWSFRGEASTAERIMRRADLDSAKPSDLFKIKSKDKGKPEPAAQHAAYRALVVTQQRAGLYSMPCAAGALA
;
A
#
# COMPACT_ATOMS: atom_id res chain seq x y z
N MET A 1 24.80 -14.70 8.35
CA MET A 1 23.51 -14.29 7.75
C MET A 1 23.62 -12.82 7.39
N PRO A 2 23.08 -12.34 6.27
CA PRO A 2 23.18 -10.92 5.96
C PRO A 2 22.44 -10.14 7.05
N ASP A 3 23.05 -9.05 7.49
CA ASP A 3 22.46 -8.07 8.38
C ASP A 3 21.32 -7.39 7.60
N ILE A 4 20.12 -7.97 7.67
CA ILE A 4 18.92 -7.31 7.20
C ILE A 4 18.66 -6.24 8.26
N SER A 5 19.37 -5.11 8.14
CA SER A 5 18.97 -3.87 8.77
C SER A 5 17.61 -3.52 8.19
N ALA A 6 16.56 -4.13 8.76
CA ALA A 6 15.17 -3.91 8.43
C ALA A 6 14.82 -2.50 8.90
N THR A 7 15.26 -1.50 8.14
CA THR A 7 14.88 -0.11 8.38
C THR A 7 13.36 -0.07 8.39
N GLN A 8 12.78 0.16 9.57
CA GLN A 8 11.34 0.24 9.73
C GLN A 8 10.81 1.38 8.86
N ILE A 9 9.98 1.04 7.88
CA ILE A 9 9.30 2.03 7.06
C ILE A 9 8.12 2.54 7.89
N ARG A 10 8.18 3.80 8.32
CA ARG A 10 7.05 4.45 8.97
C ARG A 10 6.04 4.86 7.91
N PHE A 11 4.85 4.28 7.95
CA PHE A 11 3.72 4.71 7.13
C PHE A 11 2.96 5.82 7.83
N THR A 12 2.32 6.69 7.05
CA THR A 12 1.32 7.63 7.58
C THR A 12 0.03 6.87 7.93
N ASP A 13 -0.81 7.44 8.80
CA ASP A 13 -2.10 6.83 9.17
C ASP A 13 -2.96 6.45 7.95
N GLY A 14 -3.00 7.31 6.93
CA GLY A 14 -3.74 7.02 5.70
C GLY A 14 -3.17 5.82 4.92
N GLN A 15 -1.84 5.73 4.83
CA GLN A 15 -1.17 4.60 4.16
C GLN A 15 -1.39 3.29 4.93
N ALA A 16 -1.30 3.33 6.27
CA ALA A 16 -1.56 2.17 7.13
C ALA A 16 -2.99 1.66 6.98
N LYS A 17 -3.99 2.56 7.04
CA LYS A 17 -5.41 2.22 6.83
C LYS A 17 -5.67 1.55 5.49
N VAL A 18 -5.00 1.97 4.42
CA VAL A 18 -5.13 1.32 3.11
C VAL A 18 -4.54 -0.09 3.13
N PHE A 19 -3.39 -0.29 3.76
CA PHE A 19 -2.83 -1.65 3.90
C PHE A 19 -3.73 -2.54 4.76
N GLU A 20 -4.27 -2.05 5.87
CA GLU A 20 -5.22 -2.80 6.71
C GLU A 20 -6.52 -3.15 5.96
N ALA A 21 -7.03 -2.20 5.17
CA ALA A 21 -8.18 -2.44 4.30
C ALA A 21 -7.88 -3.52 3.26
N MET A 22 -6.73 -3.44 2.58
CA MET A 22 -6.28 -4.46 1.63
C MET A 22 -6.06 -5.82 2.30
N TRP A 23 -5.51 -5.84 3.50
CA TRP A 23 -5.27 -7.04 4.30
C TRP A 23 -6.57 -7.74 4.69
N SER A 24 -7.63 -6.96 4.97
CA SER A 24 -8.97 -7.48 5.24
C SER A 24 -9.55 -8.27 4.06
N PHE A 25 -9.11 -7.99 2.83
CA PHE A 25 -9.51 -8.75 1.64
C PHE A 25 -8.67 -10.01 1.40
N ARG A 26 -7.71 -10.33 2.28
CA ARG A 26 -6.92 -11.58 2.26
C ARG A 26 -6.28 -11.87 0.89
N GLY A 27 -5.82 -10.82 0.21
CA GLY A 27 -5.20 -10.91 -1.11
C GLY A 27 -6.16 -10.98 -2.30
N GLU A 28 -7.48 -10.94 -2.07
CA GLU A 28 -8.48 -10.84 -3.13
C GLU A 28 -8.37 -9.50 -3.88
N ALA A 29 -8.56 -9.54 -5.19
CA ALA A 29 -8.57 -8.35 -6.03
C ALA A 29 -9.84 -7.53 -5.76
N SER A 30 -9.66 -6.31 -5.28
CA SER A 30 -10.75 -5.37 -4.95
C SER A 30 -10.58 -4.05 -5.68
N THR A 31 -11.68 -3.35 -5.93
CA THR A 31 -11.65 -2.03 -6.58
C THR A 31 -11.08 -0.97 -5.64
N ALA A 32 -10.51 0.10 -6.22
CA ALA A 32 -10.06 1.27 -5.46
C ALA A 32 -11.14 1.77 -4.51
N GLU A 33 -12.37 1.98 -5.02
CA GLU A 33 -13.50 2.48 -4.23
C GLU A 33 -13.77 1.60 -3.00
N ARG A 34 -13.81 0.28 -3.16
CA ARG A 34 -14.10 -0.65 -2.05
C ARG A 34 -13.01 -0.62 -0.98
N ILE A 35 -11.74 -0.51 -1.40
CA ILE A 35 -10.60 -0.40 -0.49
C ILE A 35 -10.62 0.95 0.24
N MET A 36 -10.83 2.05 -0.49
CA MET A 36 -10.85 3.39 0.06
C MET A 36 -12.01 3.61 1.04
N ARG A 37 -13.21 3.10 0.70
CA ARG A 37 -14.37 3.08 1.60
C ARG A 37 -14.09 2.27 2.87
N ARG A 38 -13.42 1.13 2.74
CA ARG A 38 -13.03 0.29 3.89
C ARG A 38 -11.99 0.97 4.77
N ALA A 39 -11.08 1.73 4.16
CA ALA A 39 -10.04 2.50 4.85
C ALA A 39 -10.59 3.79 5.50
N ASP A 40 -11.86 4.15 5.28
CA ASP A 40 -12.46 5.40 5.74
C ASP A 40 -11.66 6.64 5.28
N LEU A 41 -11.34 6.66 3.98
CA LEU A 41 -10.51 7.69 3.36
C LEU A 41 -11.16 8.21 2.07
N ASP A 42 -11.18 9.53 1.92
CA ASP A 42 -11.75 10.25 0.77
C ASP A 42 -10.74 10.43 -0.39
N SER A 43 -9.84 9.47 -0.60
CA SER A 43 -8.94 9.49 -1.77
C SER A 43 -9.53 8.66 -2.91
N ALA A 44 -9.30 9.08 -4.15
CA ALA A 44 -9.85 8.38 -5.32
C ALA A 44 -9.26 6.97 -5.51
N LYS A 45 -7.97 6.78 -5.16
CA LYS A 45 -7.30 5.48 -5.30
C LYS A 45 -6.16 5.30 -4.29
N PRO A 46 -5.85 4.06 -3.91
CA PRO A 46 -4.76 3.73 -2.98
C PRO A 46 -3.44 4.41 -3.32
N SER A 47 -3.06 4.42 -4.60
CA SER A 47 -1.78 4.96 -5.07
C SER A 47 -1.58 6.46 -4.79
N ASP A 48 -2.64 7.25 -4.61
CA ASP A 48 -2.52 8.69 -4.36
C ASP A 48 -1.89 8.99 -2.98
N LEU A 49 -2.09 8.10 -2.00
CA LEU A 49 -1.48 8.21 -0.66
C LEU A 49 0.02 7.87 -0.67
N PHE A 50 0.46 7.09 -1.66
CA PHE A 50 1.85 6.66 -1.82
C PHE A 50 2.61 7.50 -2.84
N LYS A 51 1.96 8.45 -3.52
CA LYS A 51 2.62 9.32 -4.48
C LYS A 51 3.62 10.22 -3.78
N ILE A 52 4.88 10.19 -4.24
CA ILE A 52 5.92 11.12 -3.75
C ILE A 52 5.54 12.53 -4.24
N LYS A 53 5.27 13.42 -3.30
CA LYS A 53 4.94 14.82 -3.58
C LYS A 53 6.21 15.58 -3.96
N SER A 54 6.11 16.62 -4.78
CA SER A 54 7.27 17.40 -5.25
C SER A 54 8.10 17.98 -4.09
N LYS A 55 7.44 18.40 -3.01
CA LYS A 55 8.07 18.89 -1.77
C LYS A 55 8.83 17.82 -0.96
N ASP A 56 8.57 16.55 -1.29
CA ASP A 56 9.10 15.37 -0.62
C ASP A 56 10.05 14.58 -1.54
N LYS A 57 10.28 15.07 -2.75
CA LYS A 57 11.19 14.48 -3.73
C LYS A 57 12.62 14.52 -3.19
N GLY A 58 13.27 13.36 -3.14
CA GLY A 58 14.63 13.21 -2.60
C GLY A 58 14.68 12.85 -1.11
N LYS A 59 13.53 12.82 -0.40
CA LYS A 59 13.48 12.30 0.98
C LYS A 59 13.46 10.77 0.96
N PRO A 60 14.24 10.10 1.84
CA PRO A 60 14.31 8.64 1.86
C PRO A 60 12.99 7.99 2.30
N GLU A 61 12.25 8.60 3.23
CA GLU A 61 11.04 8.01 3.82
C GLU A 61 9.86 7.91 2.83
N PRO A 62 9.44 8.97 2.11
CA PRO A 62 8.42 8.87 1.06
C PRO A 62 8.81 7.92 -0.08
N ALA A 63 10.11 7.84 -0.41
CA ALA A 63 10.61 6.90 -1.40
C ALA A 63 10.46 5.45 -0.92
N ALA A 64 10.81 5.18 0.35
CA ALA A 64 10.64 3.87 0.96
C ALA A 64 9.16 3.46 1.05
N GLN A 65 8.27 4.38 1.46
CA GLN A 65 6.83 4.13 1.50
C GLN A 65 6.27 3.78 0.10
N HIS A 66 6.67 4.53 -0.94
CA HIS A 66 6.26 4.24 -2.31
C HIS A 66 6.81 2.89 -2.80
N ALA A 67 8.07 2.59 -2.50
CA ALA A 67 8.70 1.32 -2.86
C ALA A 67 7.98 0.14 -2.19
N ALA A 68 7.65 0.25 -0.90
CA ALA A 68 6.90 -0.77 -0.18
C ALA A 68 5.50 -1.00 -0.77
N TYR A 69 4.78 0.08 -1.11
CA TYR A 69 3.50 -0.05 -1.80
C TYR A 69 3.63 -0.80 -3.14
N ARG A 70 4.63 -0.47 -3.95
CA ARG A 70 4.87 -1.17 -5.22
C ARG A 70 5.28 -2.63 -5.05
N ALA A 71 5.95 -2.97 -3.96
CA ALA A 71 6.36 -4.34 -3.66
C ALA A 71 5.19 -5.20 -3.14
N LEU A 72 4.28 -4.61 -2.35
CA LEU A 72 3.21 -5.33 -1.67
C LEU A 72 1.90 -5.34 -2.46
N VAL A 73 1.61 -4.30 -3.24
CA VAL A 73 0.32 -4.11 -3.92
C VAL A 73 0.44 -4.36 -5.41
N VAL A 74 -0.29 -5.35 -5.88
CA VAL A 74 -0.48 -5.64 -7.30
C VAL A 74 -1.68 -4.84 -7.80
N THR A 75 -1.49 -4.06 -8.87
CA THR A 75 -2.54 -3.26 -9.49
C THR A 75 -2.80 -3.74 -10.91
N GLN A 76 -4.04 -4.13 -11.21
CA GLN A 76 -4.50 -4.43 -12.57
C GLN A 76 -5.11 -3.17 -13.19
N GLN A 77 -4.26 -2.33 -13.81
CA GLN A 77 -4.65 -1.01 -14.29
C GLN A 77 -5.85 -1.01 -15.25
N ARG A 78 -5.96 -2.01 -16.14
CA ARG A 78 -7.07 -2.12 -17.09
C ARG A 78 -8.41 -2.44 -16.41
N ALA A 79 -8.38 -3.17 -15.30
CA ALA A 79 -9.57 -3.58 -14.55
C ALA A 79 -9.87 -2.66 -13.36
N GLY A 80 -8.96 -1.75 -12.99
CA GLY A 80 -9.10 -0.90 -11.81
C GLY A 80 -9.04 -1.67 -10.48
N LEU A 81 -8.43 -2.86 -10.49
CA LEU A 81 -8.35 -3.75 -9.34
C LEU A 81 -6.99 -3.67 -8.65
N TYR A 82 -7.01 -3.85 -7.34
CA TYR A 82 -5.86 -3.84 -6.45
C TYR A 82 -5.92 -5.07 -5.56
N SER A 83 -4.80 -5.75 -5.38
CA SER A 83 -4.67 -6.88 -4.47
C SER A 83 -3.35 -6.79 -3.71
N MET A 84 -3.34 -7.36 -2.51
CA MET A 84 -2.13 -7.49 -1.69
C MET A 84 -1.88 -8.99 -1.46
N PRO A 85 -1.25 -9.69 -2.42
CA PRO A 85 -1.18 -11.15 -2.40
C PRO A 85 -0.46 -11.72 -1.17
N CYS A 86 0.45 -10.96 -0.53
CA CYS A 86 1.08 -11.38 0.72
C CYS A 86 0.08 -11.54 1.87
N ALA A 87 -1.10 -10.89 1.82
CA ALA A 87 -2.17 -11.09 2.80
C ALA A 87 -2.90 -12.44 2.63
N ALA A 88 -2.78 -13.10 1.47
CA ALA A 88 -3.38 -14.41 1.24
C ALA A 88 -2.62 -15.54 1.96
N GLY A 89 -1.30 -15.38 2.15
CA GLY A 89 -0.42 -16.39 2.75
C GLY A 89 -0.03 -16.11 4.21
N ALA A 90 -0.41 -14.97 4.79
CA ALA A 90 -0.02 -14.58 6.15
C ALA A 90 -0.75 -15.34 7.28
N LEU A 91 -1.38 -16.47 6.95
CA LEU A 91 -2.00 -17.41 7.90
C LEU A 91 -1.17 -18.70 8.09
N ALA A 92 0.13 -18.69 7.78
CA ALA A 92 1.02 -19.80 8.11
C ALA A 92 1.62 -19.64 9.52
#